data_AF-A0A937I1J5-F1
#
_entry.id   AF-A0A937I1J5-F1
#
_cell.length_a   1.000
_cell.length_b   1.000
_cell.length_c   1.000
_cell.angle_alpha   90.00
_cell.angle_beta   90.00
_cell.angle_gamma   90.00
#
_symmetry.space_group_name_H-M   'P 1'
#
loop_
_entity.id
_entity.type
_entity.pdbx_description
1 polymer ?
#
loop_
_entity_poly.entity_id
_entity_poly.type
_entity_poly.pdbx_seq_one_letter_code
_entity_poly.pdbx_strand_id
1 'polypeptide(L)'
;MTAPQWDLADPYLWPVTVEAAHIDALAHTRNTHYVEWCMEAAWAHTTALGLGAEDYQRLDRAMALTRAEYDYLKATRAGDQLLVGTWITEWAGKMKM
;
A
#
# COMPACT_ATOMS: atom_id res chain seq x y z
N MET A 1 -1.21 18.75 15.75
CA MET A 1 -0.69 17.45 15.30
C MET A 1 0.30 17.75 14.18
N THR A 2 1.57 17.39 14.36
CA THR A 2 2.60 17.58 13.32
C THR A 2 2.24 16.70 12.13
N ALA A 3 2.30 17.24 10.91
CA ALA A 3 2.08 16.43 9.71
C ALA A 3 3.09 15.27 9.71
N PRO A 4 2.68 14.04 9.32
CA PRO A 4 3.61 12.93 9.19
C PRO A 4 4.75 13.33 8.24
N GLN A 5 5.99 13.13 8.69
CA GLN A 5 7.17 13.35 7.87
C GLN A 5 7.34 12.14 6.96
N TRP A 6 7.16 12.36 5.66
CA TRP A 6 7.32 11.35 4.63
C TRP A 6 8.70 11.44 3.99
N ASP A 7 9.17 10.32 3.42
CA ASP A 7 10.45 10.25 2.74
C ASP A 7 10.47 11.04 1.42
N LEU A 8 9.32 11.16 0.76
CA LEU A 8 9.14 11.91 -0.49
C LEU A 8 7.95 12.88 -0.39
N ALA A 9 7.94 13.90 -1.24
CA ALA A 9 6.86 14.88 -1.32
C ALA A 9 5.57 14.26 -1.89
N ASP A 10 4.42 14.81 -1.50
CA ASP A 10 3.09 14.53 -2.06
C ASP A 10 2.72 13.04 -2.24
N PRO A 11 2.74 12.22 -1.15
CA PRO A 11 2.24 10.86 -1.23
C PRO A 11 0.78 10.80 -1.66
N TYR A 12 0.44 9.74 -2.40
CA TYR A 12 -0.92 9.25 -2.38
C TYR A 12 -1.20 8.62 -1.01
N LEU A 13 -2.23 9.09 -0.32
CA LEU A 13 -2.57 8.66 1.03
C LEU A 13 -3.78 7.73 1.03
N TRP A 14 -3.60 6.53 1.60
CA TRP A 14 -4.65 5.55 1.83
C TRP A 14 -4.92 5.40 3.33
N PRO A 15 -6.10 5.83 3.83
CA PRO A 15 -6.44 5.69 5.24
C PRO A 15 -6.84 4.25 5.56
N VAL A 16 -6.38 3.74 6.70
CA VAL A 16 -6.70 2.40 7.18
C VAL A 16 -7.10 2.46 8.65
N THR A 17 -8.19 1.76 8.99
CA THR A 17 -8.56 1.47 10.37
C THR A 17 -8.15 0.06 10.72
N VAL A 18 -7.36 -0.11 11.79
CA VAL A 18 -7.00 -1.43 12.28
C VAL A 18 -8.20 -2.06 12.97
N GLU A 19 -8.91 -2.93 12.28
CA GLU A 19 -10.00 -3.74 12.85
C GLU A 19 -9.51 -4.89 13.74
N ALA A 20 -10.41 -5.39 14.60
CA ALA A 20 -10.13 -6.55 15.45
C ALA A 20 -9.75 -7.81 14.64
N ALA A 21 -10.27 -7.95 13.42
CA ALA A 21 -9.95 -9.06 12.52
C ALA A 21 -8.47 -9.08 12.09
N HIS A 22 -7.78 -7.93 12.15
CA HIS A 22 -6.37 -7.83 11.80
C HIS A 22 -5.43 -8.27 12.92
N ILE A 23 -5.94 -8.44 14.14
CA ILE A 23 -5.14 -8.74 15.33
C ILE A 23 -4.90 -10.24 15.46
N ASP A 24 -3.65 -10.63 15.67
CA ASP A 24 -3.27 -12.03 15.87
C ASP A 24 -3.25 -12.43 17.36
N ALA A 25 -2.84 -13.67 17.63
CA ALA A 25 -2.79 -14.23 18.98
C ALA A 25 -1.81 -13.50 19.93
N LEU A 26 -0.92 -12.65 19.41
CA LEU A 26 0.03 -11.84 20.19
C LEU A 26 -0.51 -10.42 20.46
N ALA A 27 -1.79 -10.17 20.18
CA ALA A 27 -2.49 -8.92 20.46
C ALA A 27 -1.94 -7.69 19.71
N HIS A 28 -1.37 -7.91 18.53
CA HIS A 28 -1.03 -6.86 17.57
C HIS A 28 -1.47 -7.24 16.15
N THR A 29 -1.47 -6.27 15.25
CA THR A 29 -1.74 -6.51 13.83
C THR A 29 -0.79 -7.56 13.26
N ARG A 30 -1.34 -8.56 12.57
CA ARG A 30 -0.56 -9.56 11.84
C ARG A 30 0.27 -8.87 10.75
N ASN A 31 1.53 -9.26 10.62
CA ASN A 31 2.44 -8.69 9.63
C ASN A 31 1.88 -8.67 8.19
N THR A 32 1.14 -9.71 7.77
CA THR A 32 0.56 -9.81 6.42
C THR A 32 -0.40 -8.68 6.10
N HIS A 33 -1.14 -8.14 7.09
CA HIS A 33 -2.07 -7.05 6.85
C HIS A 33 -1.37 -5.75 6.48
N TYR A 34 -0.16 -5.47 6.99
CA TYR A 34 0.60 -4.31 6.54
C TYR A 34 0.98 -4.43 5.05
N VAL A 35 1.35 -5.64 4.60
CA VAL A 35 1.64 -5.90 3.17
C VAL A 35 0.37 -5.73 2.33
N GLU A 36 -0.77 -6.25 2.80
CA GLU A 36 -2.06 -6.07 2.15
C GLU A 36 -2.43 -4.59 2.00
N TRP A 37 -2.32 -3.79 3.05
CA TRP A 37 -2.61 -2.36 2.99
C TRP A 37 -1.65 -1.59 2.07
N CYS A 38 -0.37 -1.98 2.01
CA CYS A 38 0.56 -1.44 1.02
C CYS A 38 0.10 -1.74 -0.42
N MET A 39 -0.40 -2.95 -0.69
CA MET A 39 -0.92 -3.32 -2.01
C MET A 39 -2.23 -2.59 -2.34
N GLU A 40 -3.13 -2.46 -1.37
CA GLU A 40 -4.36 -1.68 -1.52
C GLU A 40 -4.06 -0.22 -1.86
N ALA A 41 -3.13 0.40 -1.12
CA ALA A 41 -2.70 1.76 -1.40
C ALA A 41 -2.11 1.90 -2.82
N ALA A 42 -1.29 0.95 -3.26
CA ALA A 42 -0.74 0.94 -4.61
C ALA A 42 -1.84 0.84 -5.69
N TRP A 43 -2.82 -0.05 -5.50
CA TRP A 43 -3.97 -0.19 -6.39
C TRP A 43 -4.86 1.05 -6.43
N ALA A 44 -5.15 1.63 -5.26
CA ALA A 44 -5.92 2.85 -5.14
C ALA A 44 -5.21 4.02 -5.84
N HIS A 45 -3.88 4.10 -5.71
CA HIS A 45 -3.07 5.11 -6.39
C HIS A 45 -3.12 4.96 -7.91
N THR A 46 -2.87 3.77 -8.47
CA THR A 46 -2.91 3.58 -9.94
C THR A 46 -4.31 3.83 -10.48
N THR A 47 -5.36 3.42 -9.75
CA THR A 47 -6.75 3.69 -10.10
C THR A 47 -7.04 5.20 -10.12
N ALA A 48 -6.57 5.95 -9.12
CA ALA A 48 -6.71 7.40 -9.07
C ALA A 48 -5.99 8.12 -10.23
N LEU A 49 -4.93 7.51 -10.77
CA LEU A 49 -4.21 7.97 -11.97
C LEU A 49 -4.87 7.53 -13.29
N GLY A 50 -5.98 6.79 -13.24
CA GLY A 50 -6.72 6.33 -14.41
C GLY A 50 -6.27 4.97 -14.97
N LEU A 51 -5.55 4.17 -14.17
CA LEU A 51 -5.20 2.78 -14.48
C LEU A 51 -5.82 1.85 -13.44
N GLY A 52 -7.12 1.60 -13.59
CA GLY A 52 -7.88 0.67 -12.75
C GLY A 52 -7.83 -0.77 -13.26
N ALA A 53 -8.48 -1.68 -12.53
CA ALA A 53 -8.55 -3.09 -12.89
C ALA A 53 -9.14 -3.33 -14.31
N GLU A 54 -10.17 -2.59 -14.68
CA GLU A 54 -10.78 -2.67 -16.01
C GLU A 54 -9.82 -2.21 -17.12
N ASP A 55 -8.98 -1.20 -16.86
CA ASP A 55 -7.96 -0.75 -17.81
C ASP A 55 -6.87 -1.80 -17.99
N TYR A 56 -6.40 -2.41 -16.92
CA TYR A 56 -5.43 -3.51 -16.99
C TYR A 56 -5.98 -4.70 -17.79
N GLN A 57 -7.23 -5.10 -17.53
CA GLN A 57 -7.90 -6.16 -18.28
C GLN A 57 -8.04 -5.79 -19.76
N ARG A 58 -8.51 -4.58 -20.07
CA ARG A 58 -8.66 -4.08 -21.44
C ARG A 58 -7.33 -4.04 -22.20
N LEU A 59 -6.25 -3.69 -21.50
CA LEU A 59 -4.90 -3.65 -22.07
C LEU A 59 -4.26 -5.04 -22.18
N ASP A 60 -4.87 -6.08 -21.60
CA ASP A 60 -4.28 -7.41 -21.43
C ASP A 60 -2.91 -7.33 -20.72
N ARG A 61 -2.83 -6.51 -19.66
CA ARG A 61 -1.61 -6.26 -18.89
C ARG A 61 -1.91 -6.31 -17.40
N ALA A 62 -0.90 -6.65 -16.61
CA ALA A 62 -0.97 -6.59 -15.15
C ALA A 62 0.34 -6.04 -14.58
N MET A 63 0.26 -5.42 -13.41
CA MET A 63 1.44 -5.13 -12.60
C MET A 63 1.86 -6.38 -11.85
N ALA A 64 3.11 -6.80 -12.02
CA ALA A 64 3.70 -7.91 -11.29
C ALA A 64 4.76 -7.39 -10.31
N LEU A 65 4.53 -7.62 -9.01
CA LEU A 65 5.49 -7.30 -7.97
C LEU A 65 6.63 -8.34 -8.00
N THR A 66 7.82 -7.93 -8.45
CA THR A 66 8.97 -8.84 -8.57
C THR A 66 9.89 -8.85 -7.35
N ARG A 67 9.86 -7.79 -6.54
CA ARG A 67 10.64 -7.64 -5.31
C ARG A 67 9.92 -6.67 -4.39
N ALA A 68 9.87 -6.98 -3.10
CA ALA A 68 9.37 -6.11 -2.06
C ALA A 68 10.17 -6.32 -0.78
N GLU A 69 10.41 -5.23 -0.06
CA GLU A 69 11.13 -5.20 1.20
C GLU A 69 10.28 -4.43 2.21
N TYR A 70 10.22 -4.93 3.44
CA TYR A 70 9.38 -4.38 4.49
C TYR A 70 10.14 -4.38 5.81
N ASP A 71 10.26 -3.20 6.41
CA ASP A 71 10.77 -3.02 7.76
C ASP A 71 9.61 -2.73 8.72
N TYR A 72 9.43 -3.60 9.71
CA TYR A 72 8.37 -3.48 10.71
C TYR A 72 8.90 -2.75 11.94
N LEU A 73 8.68 -1.43 12.00
CA LEU A 73 9.26 -0.58 13.04
C LEU A 73 8.42 -0.49 14.32
N LYS A 74 7.09 -0.59 14.20
CA LYS A 74 6.17 -0.41 15.32
C LYS A 74 4.89 -1.23 15.11
N ALA A 75 4.49 -1.96 16.15
CA ALA A 75 3.23 -2.70 16.15
C ALA A 75 2.01 -1.77 16.32
N THR A 76 0.92 -2.11 15.64
CA THR A 76 -0.39 -1.46 15.76
C THR A 76 -1.41 -2.38 16.44
N ARG A 77 -2.50 -1.80 16.93
CA ARG A 77 -3.56 -2.45 17.71
C ARG A 77 -4.93 -2.08 17.15
N ALA A 78 -5.95 -2.86 17.54
CA ALA A 78 -7.32 -2.58 17.12
C ALA A 78 -7.75 -1.16 17.51
N GLY A 79 -8.38 -0.47 16.57
CA GLY A 79 -8.81 0.93 16.67
C GLY A 79 -7.78 1.95 16.18
N ASP A 80 -6.50 1.55 15.99
CA ASP A 80 -5.49 2.46 15.46
C ASP A 80 -5.90 2.97 14.07
N GLN A 81 -5.67 4.27 13.86
CA GLN A 81 -5.88 4.95 12.58
C GLN A 81 -4.54 5.15 11.91
N LEU A 82 -4.38 4.57 10.73
CA LEU A 82 -3.14 4.60 9.96
C LEU A 82 -3.34 5.40 8.67
N LEU A 83 -2.25 6.00 8.21
CA LEU A 83 -2.12 6.52 6.86
C LEU A 83 -1.02 5.73 6.16
N VAL A 84 -1.33 5.14 5.02
CA VAL A 84 -0.37 4.48 4.14
C VAL A 84 -0.05 5.44 3.00
N GLY A 85 1.19 5.91 2.94
CA GLY A 85 1.70 6.75 1.85
C GLY A 85 2.35 5.90 0.77
N THR A 86 2.05 6.17 -0.50
CA THR A 86 2.67 5.49 -1.64
C THR A 86 3.03 6.46 -2.76
N TRP A 87 4.09 6.11 -3.51
CA TRP A 87 4.63 6.88 -4.62
C TRP A 87 5.01 5.94 -5.77
N ILE A 88 5.00 6.49 -6.99
CA ILE A 88 5.67 5.88 -8.14
C ILE A 88 6.94 6.69 -8.37
N THR A 89 8.09 6.14 -8.00
CA THR A 89 9.38 6.85 -8.03
C THR A 89 10.09 6.73 -9.38
N GLU A 90 10.16 5.51 -9.89
CA GLU A 90 10.83 5.20 -11.15
C GLU A 90 10.03 4.19 -11.95
N TRP A 91 9.98 4.41 -13.27
CA TRP A 91 9.53 3.41 -14.23
C TRP A 91 10.56 3.30 -15.35
N ALA A 92 11.32 2.20 -15.34
CA ALA A 92 12.40 1.97 -16.30
C ALA A 92 11.92 1.61 -17.74
N GLY A 93 10.61 1.71 -18.03
CA GLY A 93 10.06 1.50 -19.38
C GLY A 93 10.14 0.07 -19.93
N LYS A 94 10.63 -0.91 -19.16
CA LYS A 94 10.78 -2.30 -19.63
C LYS A 94 9.49 -3.08 -19.40
N MET A 95 8.64 -3.12 -20.43
CA MET A 95 7.54 -4.08 -20.49
C MET A 95 8.12 -5.47 -20.78
N LYS A 96 7.90 -6.42 -19.87
CA LYS A 96 8.19 -7.83 -20.14
C LYS A 96 6.98 -8.43 -20.85
N MET A 97 7.21 -9.00 -22.03
CA MET A 97 6.24 -9.83 -22.75
C MET A 97 6.12 -11.19 -22.09
#